data_AF-A0A800JGW5-F1
#
_entry.id   AF-A0A800JGW5-F1
#
_cell.length_a   1.000
_cell.length_b   1.000
_cell.length_c   1.000
_cell.angle_alpha   90.00
_cell.angle_beta   90.00
_cell.angle_gamma   90.00
#
_symmetry.space_group_name_H-M   'P 1'
#
loop_
_entity.id
_entity.type
_entity.pdbx_description
1 polymer ?
#
loop_
_entity_poly.entity_id
_entity_poly.type
_entity_poly.pdbx_seq_one_letter_code
_entity_poly.pdbx_strand_id
1 'polypeptide(L)'
;MSTLPVCVALLAAPVLFAQDAPPEMEKPGEHHAHLKMLAGTWDVKSKMFLITGEVLEGRYVETATLLDGGFWLVSNLTGKFMGTPFHGHSVLGYEAHKKQYTGMWVDSFASVMLLSKGYCEKNGKVNIMIGTSYDPMQKRNVTIKMVTEIKDANTKILRMFDVQGKKKTLVMEAVYKRRIGPLNKGAKFNGPFTHTIAGLGGVHYYLGGPQQARPPEGKFKPGTRVKLIRKNGSYCVVKSETGITAHVATAALKPIAE
;
A
#
# COMPACT_ATOMS: atom_id res chain seq x y z
N MET A 1 -25.95 -5.15 85.28
CA MET A 1 -24.86 -6.04 84.83
C MET A 1 -25.29 -6.61 83.49
N SER A 2 -24.54 -6.28 82.46
CA SER A 2 -24.87 -6.40 81.03
C SER A 2 -24.36 -7.73 80.48
N THR A 3 -25.19 -8.47 79.75
CA THR A 3 -24.79 -9.60 78.91
C THR A 3 -25.28 -9.34 77.49
N LEU A 4 -24.35 -9.03 76.59
CA LEU A 4 -24.57 -8.76 75.16
C LEU A 4 -25.02 -10.01 74.40
N PRO A 5 -25.90 -9.90 73.39
CA PRO A 5 -26.03 -10.92 72.36
C PRO A 5 -24.97 -10.71 71.27
N VAL A 6 -24.28 -11.79 70.92
CA VAL A 6 -23.29 -11.85 69.83
C VAL A 6 -24.02 -11.78 68.49
N CYS A 7 -23.86 -10.67 67.77
CA CYS A 7 -24.25 -10.56 66.37
C CYS A 7 -23.22 -11.29 65.49
N VAL A 8 -23.61 -12.42 64.90
CA VAL A 8 -22.87 -13.06 63.83
C VAL A 8 -23.05 -12.23 62.55
N ALA A 9 -22.05 -11.42 62.22
CA ALA A 9 -21.99 -10.73 60.94
C ALA A 9 -21.58 -11.75 59.86
N LEU A 10 -22.51 -12.11 58.97
CA LEU A 10 -22.17 -12.76 57.70
C LEU A 10 -21.35 -11.78 56.86
N LEU A 11 -20.04 -12.05 56.75
CA LEU A 11 -19.18 -11.41 55.75
C LEU A 11 -19.58 -11.92 54.37
N ALA A 12 -20.39 -11.14 53.66
CA ALA A 12 -20.55 -11.29 52.22
C ALA A 12 -19.23 -10.83 51.56
N ALA A 13 -18.42 -11.78 51.13
CA ALA A 13 -17.25 -11.49 50.31
C ALA A 13 -17.73 -10.91 48.96
N PRO A 14 -17.24 -9.73 48.54
CA PRO A 14 -17.56 -9.23 47.20
C PRO A 14 -16.84 -10.14 46.19
N VAL A 15 -17.61 -10.83 45.36
CA VAL A 15 -17.10 -11.48 44.16
C VAL A 15 -16.67 -10.36 43.21
N LEU A 16 -15.38 -10.03 43.26
CA LEU A 16 -14.72 -9.27 42.21
C LEU A 16 -14.82 -10.12 40.94
N PHE A 17 -15.69 -9.73 40.01
CA PHE A 17 -15.59 -10.21 38.64
C PHE A 17 -14.17 -9.90 38.17
N ALA A 18 -13.37 -10.96 37.96
CA ALA A 18 -12.13 -10.83 37.21
C ALA A 18 -12.49 -10.18 35.88
N GLN A 19 -12.01 -8.96 35.65
CA GLN A 19 -12.07 -8.36 34.33
C GLN A 19 -11.17 -9.21 33.45
N ASP A 20 -11.77 -10.09 32.64
CA ASP A 20 -11.05 -10.78 31.58
C ASP A 20 -10.32 -9.70 30.77
N ALA A 21 -8.99 -9.79 30.73
CA ALA A 21 -8.20 -8.92 29.88
C ALA A 21 -8.78 -8.97 28.46
N PRO A 22 -8.97 -7.83 27.77
CA PRO A 22 -9.56 -7.85 26.44
C PRO A 22 -8.74 -8.79 25.55
N PRO A 23 -9.42 -9.60 24.70
CA PRO A 23 -8.74 -10.58 23.87
C PRO A 23 -7.62 -9.89 23.08
N GLU A 24 -6.44 -10.50 23.06
CA GLU A 24 -5.30 -9.95 22.33
C GLU A 24 -5.70 -9.79 20.86
N MET A 25 -5.71 -8.54 20.38
CA MET A 25 -6.06 -8.25 19.00
C MET A 25 -5.03 -8.88 18.07
N GLU A 26 -5.50 -9.46 16.96
CA GLU A 26 -4.64 -9.95 15.89
C GLU A 26 -3.67 -8.84 15.45
N LYS A 27 -2.43 -9.22 15.14
CA LYS A 27 -1.39 -8.30 14.67
C LYS A 27 -1.07 -8.59 13.20
N PRO A 28 -0.90 -7.57 12.34
CA PRO A 28 -0.53 -7.77 10.95
C PRO A 28 0.81 -8.51 10.79
N GLY A 29 0.80 -9.62 10.06
CA GLY A 29 2.02 -10.33 9.62
C GLY A 29 2.65 -9.84 8.32
N GLU A 30 3.61 -10.61 7.80
CA GLU A 30 4.41 -10.30 6.59
C GLU A 30 3.56 -10.02 5.34
N HIS A 31 2.52 -10.82 5.10
CA HIS A 31 1.62 -10.63 3.96
C HIS A 31 0.85 -9.31 4.00
N HIS A 32 0.57 -8.78 5.19
CA HIS A 32 -0.05 -7.47 5.37
C HIS A 32 0.95 -6.33 5.17
N ALA A 33 2.23 -6.54 5.51
CA ALA A 33 3.29 -5.59 5.20
C ALA A 33 3.42 -5.36 3.68
N HIS A 34 3.14 -6.38 2.86
CA HIS A 34 3.07 -6.20 1.39
C HIS A 34 1.95 -5.25 0.95
N LEU A 35 0.79 -5.25 1.62
CA LEU A 35 -0.30 -4.32 1.31
C LEU A 35 0.12 -2.87 1.56
N LYS A 36 0.88 -2.63 2.63
CA LYS A 36 1.44 -1.30 2.92
C LYS A 36 2.32 -0.77 1.79
N MET A 37 3.04 -1.64 1.07
CA MET A 37 3.85 -1.21 -0.08
C MET A 37 2.99 -0.74 -1.26
N LEU A 38 1.76 -1.24 -1.39
CA LEU A 38 0.85 -0.87 -2.46
C LEU A 38 0.10 0.44 -2.18
N ALA A 39 0.00 0.84 -0.91
CA ALA A 39 -0.60 2.11 -0.50
C ALA A 39 0.11 3.32 -1.13
N GLY A 40 -0.67 4.36 -1.44
CA GLY A 40 -0.25 5.60 -2.09
C GLY A 40 -1.09 5.93 -3.33
N THR A 41 -0.72 7.02 -3.99
CA THR A 41 -1.37 7.44 -5.24
C THR A 41 -0.61 6.92 -6.45
N TRP A 42 -1.34 6.47 -7.48
CA TRP A 42 -0.79 5.92 -8.72
C TRP A 42 -1.48 6.52 -9.94
N ASP A 43 -0.68 6.92 -10.91
CA ASP A 43 -1.13 7.20 -12.28
C ASP A 43 -1.28 5.87 -13.02
N VAL A 44 -2.46 5.62 -13.59
CA VAL A 44 -2.80 4.35 -14.23
C VAL A 44 -3.13 4.58 -15.70
N LYS A 45 -2.49 3.81 -16.57
CA LYS A 45 -2.84 3.71 -17.99
C LYS A 45 -3.24 2.27 -18.29
N SER A 46 -4.43 2.06 -18.82
CA SER A 46 -4.92 0.73 -19.20
C SER A 46 -5.13 0.61 -20.70
N LYS A 47 -5.02 -0.62 -21.17
CA LYS A 47 -5.46 -1.10 -22.47
C LYS A 47 -6.39 -2.27 -22.24
N MET A 48 -7.63 -2.16 -22.71
CA MET A 48 -8.61 -3.25 -22.73
C MET A 48 -8.66 -3.83 -24.14
N PHE A 49 -8.56 -5.16 -24.24
CA PHE A 49 -8.51 -5.88 -25.51
C PHE A 49 -9.87 -6.55 -25.74
N LEU A 50 -10.62 -6.06 -26.72
CA LEU A 50 -11.91 -6.65 -27.09
C LEU A 50 -11.72 -7.86 -27.98
N ILE A 51 -12.73 -8.74 -28.00
CA ILE A 51 -12.74 -9.92 -28.88
C ILE A 51 -12.75 -9.54 -30.38
N THR A 52 -13.20 -8.32 -30.70
CA THR A 52 -13.16 -7.73 -32.04
C THR A 52 -11.75 -7.38 -32.50
N GLY A 53 -10.76 -7.39 -31.60
CA GLY A 53 -9.39 -6.93 -31.85
C GLY A 53 -9.17 -5.44 -31.55
N GLU A 54 -10.24 -4.70 -31.25
CA GLU A 54 -10.13 -3.29 -30.85
C GLU A 54 -9.44 -3.16 -29.48
N VAL A 55 -8.63 -2.11 -29.34
CA VAL A 55 -7.94 -1.77 -28.09
C VAL A 55 -8.49 -0.45 -27.55
N LEU A 56 -9.15 -0.52 -26.40
CA LEU A 56 -9.70 0.64 -25.72
C LEU A 56 -8.72 1.12 -24.66
N GLU A 57 -8.48 2.43 -24.58
CA GLU A 57 -7.55 3.01 -23.61
C GLU A 57 -8.26 3.71 -22.45
N GLY A 58 -7.66 3.59 -21.26
CA GLY A 58 -8.10 4.27 -20.04
C GLY A 58 -6.97 5.03 -19.36
N ARG A 59 -7.31 6.14 -18.70
CA ARG A 59 -6.39 6.92 -17.87
C ARG A 59 -7.06 7.26 -16.54
N TYR A 60 -6.37 6.94 -15.46
CA TYR A 60 -6.94 7.05 -14.12
C TYR A 60 -5.90 7.45 -13.08
N VAL A 61 -6.40 7.79 -11.91
CA VAL A 61 -5.66 7.96 -10.67
C VAL A 61 -6.22 6.98 -9.65
N GLU A 62 -5.36 6.11 -9.15
CA GLU A 62 -5.67 5.24 -8.02
C GLU A 62 -5.16 5.92 -6.74
N THR A 63 -5.99 6.04 -5.72
CA THR A 63 -5.55 6.35 -4.35
C THR A 63 -5.81 5.12 -3.50
N ALA A 64 -4.73 4.44 -3.10
CA ALA A 64 -4.76 3.24 -2.26
C ALA A 64 -4.38 3.60 -0.82
N THR A 65 -5.24 3.27 0.13
CA THR A 65 -5.07 3.57 1.56
C THR A 65 -5.08 2.27 2.33
N LEU A 66 -4.04 2.03 3.14
CA LEU A 66 -4.07 0.96 4.13
C LEU A 66 -4.91 1.45 5.32
N LEU A 67 -5.95 0.71 5.67
CA LEU A 67 -6.82 1.06 6.79
C LEU A 67 -6.07 0.97 8.12
N ASP A 68 -6.58 1.69 9.10
CA ASP A 68 -6.15 1.57 10.49
C ASP A 68 -6.29 0.11 10.95
N GLY A 69 -5.27 -0.39 11.65
CA GLY A 69 -5.12 -1.82 11.95
C GLY A 69 -4.24 -2.57 10.95
N GLY A 70 -4.06 -2.07 9.73
CA GLY A 70 -3.03 -2.58 8.80
C GLY A 70 -3.37 -3.86 8.03
N PHE A 71 -4.63 -4.30 8.07
CA PHE A 71 -5.07 -5.56 7.44
C PHE A 71 -5.60 -5.42 6.01
N TRP A 72 -6.20 -4.26 5.70
CA TRP A 72 -6.96 -4.05 4.47
C TRP A 72 -6.46 -2.84 3.72
N LEU A 73 -6.23 -3.00 2.43
CA LEU A 73 -5.96 -1.93 1.48
C LEU A 73 -7.26 -1.60 0.74
N VAL A 74 -7.68 -0.33 0.81
CA VAL A 74 -8.83 0.18 0.06
C VAL A 74 -8.34 1.15 -0.99
N SER A 75 -8.71 0.93 -2.25
CA SER A 75 -8.38 1.84 -3.34
C SER A 75 -9.60 2.48 -3.96
N ASN A 76 -9.45 3.75 -4.32
CA ASN A 76 -10.38 4.49 -5.17
C ASN A 76 -9.68 4.79 -6.49
N LEU A 77 -10.29 4.40 -7.60
CA LEU A 77 -9.81 4.66 -8.96
C LEU A 77 -10.75 5.67 -9.62
N THR A 78 -10.23 6.83 -10.03
CA THR A 78 -11.02 7.86 -10.74
C THR A 78 -10.34 8.24 -12.04
N GLY A 79 -11.10 8.46 -13.10
CA GLY A 79 -10.50 8.81 -14.38
C GLY A 79 -11.48 8.84 -15.53
N LYS A 80 -10.96 8.56 -16.73
CA LYS A 80 -11.75 8.42 -17.95
C LYS A 80 -11.39 7.11 -18.64
N PHE A 81 -12.41 6.40 -19.08
CA PHE A 81 -12.30 5.26 -19.99
C PHE A 81 -13.09 5.60 -21.26
N MET A 82 -12.45 5.53 -22.42
CA MET A 82 -13.08 5.94 -23.69
C MET A 82 -13.69 7.36 -23.65
N GLY A 83 -13.05 8.28 -22.94
CA GLY A 83 -13.54 9.66 -22.77
C GLY A 83 -14.65 9.85 -21.73
N THR A 84 -15.30 8.77 -21.30
CA THR A 84 -16.37 8.78 -20.31
C THR A 84 -15.81 8.72 -18.88
N PRO A 85 -16.34 9.52 -17.93
CA PRO A 85 -15.94 9.44 -16.52
C PRO A 85 -16.09 8.03 -15.95
N PHE A 86 -15.07 7.55 -15.25
CA PHE A 86 -15.01 6.23 -14.67
C PHE A 86 -14.64 6.32 -13.19
N HIS A 87 -15.35 5.56 -12.35
CA HIS A 87 -15.07 5.39 -10.93
C HIS A 87 -15.03 3.90 -10.60
N GLY A 88 -13.99 3.46 -9.90
CA GLY A 88 -13.84 2.10 -9.42
C GLY A 88 -13.35 2.06 -7.99
N HIS A 89 -13.69 1.00 -7.27
CA HIS A 89 -13.28 0.78 -5.90
C HIS A 89 -12.78 -0.64 -5.74
N SER A 90 -11.70 -0.80 -4.96
CA SER A 90 -11.19 -2.11 -4.59
C SER A 90 -10.94 -2.24 -3.11
N VAL A 91 -11.13 -3.45 -2.59
CA VAL A 91 -10.61 -3.86 -1.28
C VAL A 91 -9.69 -5.05 -1.51
N LEU A 92 -8.51 -5.04 -0.91
CA LEU A 92 -7.54 -6.13 -0.95
C LEU A 92 -7.03 -6.40 0.46
N GLY A 93 -7.04 -7.65 0.88
CA GLY A 93 -6.51 -8.08 2.17
C GLY A 93 -5.87 -9.46 2.11
N TYR A 94 -5.30 -9.87 3.23
CA TYR A 94 -4.82 -11.22 3.46
C TYR A 94 -5.54 -11.81 4.68
N GLU A 95 -6.10 -13.00 4.54
CA GLU A 95 -6.82 -13.68 5.61
C GLU A 95 -5.89 -14.75 6.20
N ALA A 96 -5.26 -14.45 7.35
CA ALA A 96 -4.22 -15.31 7.94
C ALA A 96 -4.72 -16.73 8.23
N HIS A 97 -5.95 -16.86 8.73
CA HIS A 97 -6.60 -18.15 8.99
C HIS A 97 -6.82 -19.00 7.73
N LYS A 98 -7.03 -18.37 6.56
CA LYS A 98 -7.15 -19.04 5.25
C LYS A 98 -5.83 -19.16 4.50
N LYS A 99 -4.79 -18.44 4.95
CA LYS A 99 -3.50 -18.27 4.27
C LYS A 99 -3.65 -17.79 2.82
N GLN A 100 -4.52 -16.82 2.60
CA GLN A 100 -4.98 -16.44 1.26
C GLN A 100 -5.21 -14.94 1.14
N TYR A 101 -4.90 -14.35 -0.02
CA TYR A 101 -5.35 -13.00 -0.35
C TYR A 101 -6.81 -13.03 -0.81
N THR A 102 -7.58 -12.03 -0.40
CA THR A 102 -8.97 -11.84 -0.79
C THR A 102 -9.14 -10.43 -1.33
N GLY A 103 -9.87 -10.28 -2.43
CA GLY A 103 -10.09 -9.01 -3.09
C GLY A 103 -11.50 -8.84 -3.62
N MET A 104 -11.95 -7.60 -3.67
CA MET A 104 -13.23 -7.19 -4.25
C MET A 104 -13.01 -6.01 -5.20
N TRP A 105 -13.78 -5.96 -6.28
CA TRP A 105 -13.85 -4.82 -7.19
C TRP A 105 -15.31 -4.50 -7.54
N VAL A 106 -15.62 -3.20 -7.62
CA VAL A 106 -16.85 -2.64 -8.18
C VAL A 106 -16.51 -1.37 -8.97
N ASP A 107 -17.31 -1.04 -9.97
CA ASP A 107 -17.13 0.19 -10.74
C ASP A 107 -18.44 0.78 -11.27
N SER A 108 -18.35 1.97 -11.86
CA SER A 108 -19.48 2.74 -12.35
C SER A 108 -20.06 2.23 -13.68
N PHE A 109 -19.45 1.24 -14.34
CA PHE A 109 -19.84 0.81 -15.69
C PHE A 109 -20.68 -0.47 -15.68
N ALA A 110 -20.70 -1.21 -14.58
CA ALA A 110 -21.49 -2.41 -14.47
C ALA A 110 -22.07 -2.60 -13.06
N SER A 111 -23.32 -3.07 -13.00
CA SER A 111 -23.95 -3.53 -11.76
C SER A 111 -23.50 -4.97 -11.42
N VAL A 112 -22.18 -5.18 -11.40
CA VAL A 112 -21.57 -6.48 -11.11
C VAL A 112 -20.42 -6.28 -10.14
N MET A 113 -20.32 -7.18 -9.17
CA MET A 113 -19.17 -7.25 -8.28
C MET A 113 -18.22 -8.33 -8.80
N LEU A 114 -16.92 -8.08 -8.67
CA LEU A 114 -15.91 -9.11 -8.84
C LEU A 114 -15.33 -9.44 -7.47
N LEU A 115 -15.47 -10.70 -7.06
CA LEU A 115 -14.82 -11.25 -5.89
C LEU A 115 -13.67 -12.13 -6.35
N SER A 116 -12.55 -12.05 -5.66
CA SER A 116 -11.34 -12.75 -6.03
C SER A 116 -10.56 -13.27 -4.84
N LYS A 117 -9.84 -14.35 -5.08
CA LYS A 117 -8.93 -14.96 -4.12
C LYS A 117 -7.62 -15.34 -4.77
N GLY A 118 -6.56 -15.37 -3.98
CA GLY A 118 -5.24 -15.57 -4.54
C GLY A 118 -4.11 -15.72 -3.53
N TYR A 119 -2.91 -15.62 -4.07
CA TYR A 119 -1.66 -15.74 -3.33
C TYR A 119 -0.62 -14.75 -3.88
N CYS A 120 0.43 -14.55 -3.10
CA CYS A 120 1.64 -13.88 -3.57
C CYS A 120 2.75 -14.92 -3.70
N GLU A 121 3.56 -14.84 -4.76
CA GLU A 121 4.75 -15.67 -4.88
C GLU A 121 5.76 -15.34 -3.78
N LYS A 122 6.65 -16.29 -3.46
CA LYS A 122 7.59 -16.19 -2.32
C LYS A 122 8.46 -14.93 -2.30
N ASN A 123 8.68 -14.30 -3.46
CA ASN A 123 9.49 -13.08 -3.57
C ASN A 123 8.69 -11.78 -3.35
N GLY A 124 7.37 -11.87 -3.10
CA GLY A 124 6.49 -10.72 -2.91
C GLY A 124 6.22 -9.90 -4.19
N LYS A 125 6.79 -10.28 -5.34
CA LYS A 125 6.76 -9.49 -6.58
C LYS A 125 5.58 -9.81 -7.48
N VAL A 126 4.97 -10.99 -7.35
CA VAL A 126 3.87 -11.41 -8.19
C VAL A 126 2.69 -11.80 -7.32
N ASN A 127 1.60 -11.05 -7.44
CA ASN A 127 0.33 -11.38 -6.83
C ASN A 127 -0.61 -11.93 -7.90
N ILE A 128 -1.16 -13.11 -7.65
CA ILE A 128 -2.07 -13.81 -8.56
C ILE A 128 -3.41 -13.94 -7.86
N MET A 129 -4.44 -13.31 -8.43
CA MET A 129 -5.82 -13.39 -7.96
C MET A 129 -6.68 -14.02 -9.04
N ILE A 130 -7.60 -14.90 -8.66
CA ILE A 130 -8.61 -15.45 -9.55
C ILE A 130 -9.96 -15.00 -8.99
N GLY A 131 -10.74 -14.34 -9.83
CA GLY A 131 -12.07 -13.88 -9.49
C GLY A 131 -13.13 -14.34 -10.47
N THR A 132 -14.36 -14.34 -10.02
CA THR A 132 -15.54 -14.62 -10.85
C THR A 132 -16.42 -13.39 -10.88
N SER A 133 -17.00 -13.11 -12.05
CA SER A 133 -17.95 -12.02 -12.22
C SER A 133 -18.87 -12.32 -13.41
N TYR A 134 -19.68 -11.34 -13.81
CA TYR A 134 -20.56 -11.41 -14.97
C TYR A 134 -20.14 -10.33 -15.97
N ASP A 135 -19.96 -10.72 -17.23
CA ASP A 135 -19.72 -9.78 -18.34
C ASP A 135 -21.07 -9.37 -18.94
N PRO A 136 -21.52 -8.12 -18.74
CA PRO A 136 -22.80 -7.65 -19.26
C PRO A 136 -22.79 -7.47 -20.79
N MET A 137 -21.63 -7.26 -21.41
CA MET A 137 -21.52 -7.12 -22.86
C MET A 137 -21.69 -8.47 -23.56
N GLN A 138 -21.07 -9.52 -23.02
CA GLN A 138 -21.15 -10.88 -23.56
C GLN A 138 -22.29 -11.71 -22.96
N LYS A 139 -22.99 -11.18 -21.95
CA LYS A 139 -24.09 -11.82 -21.23
C LYS A 139 -23.73 -13.21 -20.68
N ARG A 140 -22.56 -13.34 -20.07
CA ARG A 140 -22.09 -14.61 -19.50
C ARG A 140 -21.26 -14.39 -18.24
N ASN A 141 -21.16 -15.45 -17.44
CA ASN A 141 -20.17 -15.50 -16.38
C ASN A 141 -18.76 -15.50 -16.98
N VAL A 142 -17.85 -14.84 -16.25
CA VAL A 142 -16.42 -14.80 -16.54
C VAL A 142 -15.63 -15.21 -15.31
N THR A 143 -14.53 -15.93 -15.55
CA THR A 143 -13.50 -16.21 -14.56
C THR A 143 -12.28 -15.45 -15.00
N ILE A 144 -11.86 -14.49 -14.20
CA ILE A 144 -10.77 -13.58 -14.51
C ILE A 144 -9.57 -13.93 -13.65
N LYS A 145 -8.45 -14.26 -14.30
CA LYS A 145 -7.14 -14.35 -13.65
C LYS A 145 -6.44 -12.99 -13.75
N MET A 146 -6.15 -12.40 -12.61
CA MET A 146 -5.38 -11.17 -12.45
C MET A 146 -3.96 -11.52 -12.02
N VAL A 147 -2.98 -10.97 -12.71
CA VAL A 147 -1.56 -11.09 -12.38
C VAL A 147 -1.00 -9.70 -12.21
N THR A 148 -0.70 -9.32 -10.97
CA THR A 148 -0.04 -8.06 -10.64
C THR A 148 1.43 -8.33 -10.43
N GLU A 149 2.25 -7.79 -11.31
CA GLU A 149 3.71 -7.85 -11.26
C GLU A 149 4.27 -6.52 -10.74
N ILE A 150 4.91 -6.55 -9.58
CA ILE A 150 5.64 -5.42 -8.99
C ILE A 150 7.03 -5.40 -9.61
N LYS A 151 7.25 -4.47 -10.54
CA LYS A 151 8.54 -4.28 -11.21
C LYS A 151 9.55 -3.61 -10.29
N ASP A 152 9.08 -2.57 -9.59
CA ASP A 152 9.85 -1.76 -8.64
C ASP A 152 8.87 -1.01 -7.70
N ALA A 153 9.38 -0.21 -6.74
CA ALA A 153 8.54 0.53 -5.78
C ALA A 153 7.51 1.47 -6.42
N ASN A 154 7.77 1.91 -7.64
CA ASN A 154 7.04 2.95 -8.35
C ASN A 154 6.36 2.43 -9.61
N THR A 155 6.49 1.14 -9.91
CA THR A 155 5.93 0.52 -11.11
C THR A 155 5.32 -0.84 -10.79
N LYS A 156 4.02 -0.97 -11.03
CA LYS A 156 3.33 -2.26 -11.05
C LYS A 156 2.56 -2.43 -12.37
N ILE A 157 2.49 -3.66 -12.85
CA ILE A 157 1.75 -4.02 -14.08
C ILE A 157 0.69 -5.04 -13.70
N LEU A 158 -0.57 -4.72 -13.96
CA LEU A 158 -1.68 -5.65 -13.86
C LEU A 158 -1.97 -6.23 -15.24
N ARG A 159 -2.11 -7.55 -15.33
CA ARG A 159 -2.67 -8.23 -16.50
C ARG A 159 -3.87 -9.05 -16.08
N MET A 160 -4.98 -8.86 -16.79
CA MET A 160 -6.21 -9.61 -16.57
C MET A 160 -6.45 -10.54 -17.75
N PHE A 161 -6.77 -11.79 -17.46
CA PHE A 161 -7.04 -12.81 -18.44
C PHE A 161 -8.42 -13.41 -18.19
N ASP A 162 -9.25 -13.52 -19.21
CA ASP A 162 -10.38 -14.44 -19.16
C ASP A 162 -9.87 -15.88 -19.30
N VAL A 163 -10.21 -16.71 -18.33
CA VAL A 163 -9.83 -18.12 -18.23
C VAL A 163 -11.04 -19.05 -18.11
N GLN A 164 -12.26 -18.56 -18.32
CA GLN A 164 -13.46 -19.41 -18.27
C GLN A 164 -13.58 -20.33 -19.48
N GLY A 165 -13.16 -19.88 -20.66
CA GLY A 165 -13.11 -20.69 -21.86
C GLY A 165 -11.90 -21.64 -21.89
N LYS A 166 -11.83 -22.50 -22.91
CA LYS A 166 -10.68 -23.41 -23.12
C LYS A 166 -9.34 -22.67 -23.33
N LYS A 167 -9.38 -21.40 -23.73
CA LYS A 167 -8.19 -20.59 -24.03
C LYS A 167 -8.11 -19.39 -23.09
N LYS A 168 -6.96 -19.26 -22.42
CA LYS A 168 -6.57 -18.06 -21.69
C LYS A 168 -6.43 -16.89 -22.67
N THR A 169 -7.21 -15.84 -22.46
CA THR A 169 -7.24 -14.64 -23.34
C THR A 169 -6.89 -13.41 -22.53
N LEU A 170 -5.91 -12.60 -22.97
CA LEU A 170 -5.61 -11.31 -22.34
C LEU A 170 -6.75 -10.34 -22.63
N VAL A 171 -7.36 -9.79 -21.59
CA VAL A 171 -8.49 -8.84 -21.71
C VAL A 171 -8.14 -7.44 -21.23
N MET A 172 -7.15 -7.31 -20.35
CA MET A 172 -6.64 -6.00 -19.92
C MET A 172 -5.16 -6.06 -19.57
N GLU A 173 -4.43 -5.01 -19.93
CA GLU A 173 -3.14 -4.67 -19.33
C GLU A 173 -3.23 -3.25 -18.75
N ALA A 174 -2.77 -3.07 -17.52
CA ALA A 174 -2.70 -1.75 -16.88
C ALA A 174 -1.33 -1.52 -16.26
N VAL A 175 -0.73 -0.38 -16.60
CA VAL A 175 0.55 0.07 -16.05
C VAL A 175 0.28 1.16 -15.03
N TYR A 176 0.76 0.94 -13.82
CA TYR A 176 0.65 1.86 -12.71
C TYR A 176 2.02 2.47 -12.47
N LYS A 177 2.06 3.79 -12.39
CA LYS A 177 3.22 4.56 -11.98
C LYS A 177 2.90 5.30 -10.71
N ARG A 178 3.70 5.12 -9.66
CA ARG A 178 3.43 5.81 -8.40
C ARG A 178 3.51 7.30 -8.66
N ARG A 179 2.46 8.03 -8.27
CA ARG A 179 2.46 9.47 -8.29
C ARG A 179 3.32 9.95 -7.13
N ILE A 180 4.59 10.15 -7.43
CA ILE A 180 5.46 10.94 -6.60
C ILE A 180 4.98 12.38 -6.81
N GLY A 181 4.43 13.02 -5.77
CA GLY A 181 4.07 14.43 -5.87
C GLY A 181 5.23 15.23 -6.45
N PRO A 182 5.00 16.42 -7.06
CA PRO A 182 6.10 17.23 -7.56
C PRO A 182 7.08 17.42 -6.40
N LEU A 183 8.25 16.78 -6.49
CA LEU A 183 9.38 17.14 -5.67
C LEU A 183 9.65 18.57 -6.12
N ASN A 184 9.29 19.55 -5.30
CA ASN A 184 9.61 20.95 -5.55
C ASN A 184 11.13 21.09 -5.43
N LYS A 185 11.87 20.59 -6.42
CA LYS A 185 13.33 20.64 -6.50
C LYS A 185 13.84 22.09 -6.53
N GLY A 186 12.96 23.06 -6.80
CA GLY A 186 13.21 24.50 -6.72
C GLY A 186 12.75 25.17 -5.43
N ALA A 187 12.06 24.48 -4.52
CA ALA A 187 11.76 25.04 -3.20
C ALA A 187 13.07 25.11 -2.41
N LYS A 188 13.62 26.31 -2.30
CA LYS A 188 14.84 26.55 -1.51
C LYS A 188 14.46 26.53 -0.04
N PHE A 189 15.04 25.60 0.71
CA PHE A 189 15.03 25.64 2.16
C PHE A 189 16.21 26.48 2.62
N ASN A 190 15.99 27.58 3.34
CA ASN A 190 17.05 28.54 3.68
C ASN A 190 17.81 28.22 4.99
N GLY A 191 17.61 27.04 5.57
CA GLY A 191 18.38 26.59 6.73
C GLY A 191 17.76 26.92 8.10
N PRO A 192 18.49 26.66 9.20
CA PRO A 192 19.90 26.25 9.23
C PRO A 192 20.11 24.83 8.71
N PHE A 193 21.21 24.63 7.98
CA PHE A 193 21.68 23.31 7.55
C PHE A 193 22.65 22.77 8.59
N THR A 194 22.56 21.48 8.89
CA THR A 194 23.41 20.85 9.91
C THR A 194 24.43 19.89 9.32
N HIS A 195 24.18 19.38 8.11
CA HIS A 195 25.03 18.39 7.46
C HIS A 195 25.13 18.63 5.94
N THR A 196 26.14 18.03 5.33
CA THR A 196 26.28 17.84 3.88
C THR A 196 26.25 16.35 3.55
N ILE A 197 25.79 16.02 2.34
CA ILE A 197 25.89 14.66 1.81
C ILE A 197 27.35 14.36 1.42
N ALA A 198 27.92 13.31 2.01
CA ALA A 198 29.27 12.85 1.77
C ALA A 198 29.35 11.71 0.73
N GLY A 199 30.58 11.36 0.34
CA GLY A 199 30.90 10.25 -0.57
C GLY A 199 30.80 10.62 -2.06
N LEU A 200 31.64 10.01 -2.89
CA LEU A 200 31.77 10.31 -4.33
C LEU A 200 30.47 10.07 -5.13
N GLY A 201 29.63 9.15 -4.67
CA GLY A 201 28.36 8.84 -5.31
C GLY A 201 27.18 9.69 -4.84
N GLY A 202 27.26 10.37 -3.70
CA GLY A 202 26.10 10.90 -2.99
C GLY A 202 25.29 9.80 -2.31
N VAL A 203 24.04 10.08 -1.92
CA VAL A 203 23.21 9.14 -1.14
C VAL A 203 21.83 8.93 -1.74
N HIS A 204 21.39 7.68 -1.79
CA HIS A 204 20.01 7.35 -2.11
C HIS A 204 19.07 7.82 -1.01
N TYR A 205 17.93 8.40 -1.39
CA TYR A 205 16.92 8.85 -0.44
C TYR A 205 15.62 8.09 -0.58
N TYR A 206 14.92 7.95 0.54
CA TYR A 206 13.63 7.26 0.65
C TYR A 206 12.57 8.17 1.26
N LEU A 207 11.51 8.51 0.54
CA LEU A 207 10.47 9.43 1.04
C LEU A 207 9.64 8.82 2.18
N GLY A 208 9.40 7.50 2.12
CA GLY A 208 8.65 6.75 3.13
C GLY A 208 9.51 5.90 4.08
N GLY A 209 10.83 6.10 4.05
CA GLY A 209 11.81 5.30 4.79
C GLY A 209 12.30 4.06 4.04
N PRO A 210 13.47 3.52 4.45
CA PRO A 210 13.99 2.27 3.92
C PRO A 210 13.08 1.12 4.37
N GLN A 211 12.39 0.49 3.43
CA GLN A 211 11.69 -0.76 3.65
C GLN A 211 12.41 -1.85 2.85
N GLN A 212 12.46 -3.08 3.38
CA GLN A 212 13.03 -4.21 2.65
C GLN A 212 12.37 -4.30 1.26
N ALA A 213 13.18 -4.52 0.23
CA ALA A 213 12.78 -4.59 -1.19
C ALA A 213 12.22 -3.29 -1.84
N ARG A 214 12.20 -2.14 -1.16
CA ARG A 214 11.81 -0.85 -1.77
C ARG A 214 13.03 -0.15 -2.40
N PRO A 215 13.09 0.07 -3.72
CA PRO A 215 14.11 0.94 -4.32
C PRO A 215 13.96 2.41 -3.90
N PRO A 216 15.05 3.19 -3.89
CA PRO A 216 15.03 4.59 -3.48
C PRO A 216 14.26 5.47 -4.47
N GLU A 217 13.58 6.51 -3.97
CA GLU A 217 12.88 7.49 -4.81
C GLU A 217 13.82 8.49 -5.50
N GLY A 218 15.10 8.50 -5.14
CA GLY A 218 16.12 9.25 -5.86
C GLY A 218 17.48 9.25 -5.16
N LYS A 219 18.32 10.21 -5.54
CA LYS A 219 19.67 10.38 -5.01
C LYS A 219 19.97 11.84 -4.77
N PHE A 220 20.48 12.19 -3.59
CA PHE A 220 21.13 13.46 -3.35
C PHE A 220 22.58 13.38 -3.82
N LYS A 221 23.07 14.47 -4.43
CA LYS A 221 24.44 14.56 -4.91
C LYS A 221 25.40 14.79 -3.74
N PRO A 222 26.70 14.45 -3.89
CA PRO A 222 27.72 14.90 -2.94
C PRO A 222 27.65 16.42 -2.75
N GLY A 223 27.82 16.89 -1.53
CA GLY A 223 27.79 18.31 -1.18
C GLY A 223 26.40 18.92 -1.00
N THR A 224 25.30 18.21 -1.33
CA THR A 224 23.94 18.70 -1.05
C THR A 224 23.80 19.02 0.43
N ARG A 225 23.39 20.25 0.76
CA ARG A 225 23.17 20.68 2.15
C ARG A 225 21.84 20.15 2.66
N VAL A 226 21.83 19.67 3.88
CA VAL A 226 20.65 19.10 4.52
C VAL A 226 20.53 19.52 5.98
N LYS A 227 19.30 19.69 6.46
CA LYS A 227 18.97 19.77 7.88
C LYS A 227 18.59 18.38 8.37
N LEU A 228 19.31 17.88 9.36
CA LEU A 228 18.91 16.68 10.10
C LEU A 228 17.61 16.97 10.88
N ILE A 229 16.55 16.22 10.58
CA ILE A 229 15.24 16.34 11.23
C ILE A 229 15.10 15.30 12.34
N ARG A 230 15.54 14.05 12.08
CA ARG A 230 15.43 12.96 13.05
C ARG A 230 16.57 11.96 12.88
N LYS A 231 17.23 11.60 13.99
CA LYS A 231 18.17 10.46 14.05
C LYS A 231 17.40 9.16 14.21
N ASN A 232 17.75 8.12 13.46
CA ASN A 232 17.08 6.82 13.58
C ASN A 232 18.02 5.65 13.21
N GLY A 233 19.10 5.48 13.99
CA GLY A 233 20.09 4.42 13.77
C GLY A 233 20.79 4.55 12.42
N SER A 234 20.71 3.50 11.60
CA SER A 234 21.37 3.39 10.29
C SER A 234 20.81 4.35 9.22
N TYR A 235 19.63 4.93 9.43
CA TYR A 235 19.04 5.95 8.56
C TYR A 235 18.57 7.18 9.35
N CYS A 236 18.69 8.35 8.75
CA CYS A 236 18.24 9.62 9.32
C CYS A 236 17.19 10.27 8.42
N VAL A 237 16.24 10.99 9.00
CA VAL A 237 15.33 11.87 8.25
C VAL A 237 16.00 13.23 8.09
N VAL A 238 16.10 13.70 6.85
CA VAL A 238 16.71 14.98 6.51
C VAL A 238 15.79 15.81 5.62
N LYS A 239 15.92 17.13 5.69
CA LYS A 239 15.34 18.08 4.73
C LYS A 239 16.46 18.73 3.92
N SER A 240 16.48 18.52 2.61
CA SER A 240 17.50 19.06 1.71
C SER A 240 17.30 20.55 1.41
N GLU A 241 18.35 21.21 0.89
CA GLU A 241 18.29 22.58 0.38
C GLU A 241 17.27 22.79 -0.75
N THR A 242 16.94 21.71 -1.47
CA THR A 242 15.86 21.68 -2.48
C THR A 242 14.51 21.31 -1.87
N GLY A 243 14.34 21.40 -0.55
CA GLY A 243 13.06 21.23 0.14
C GLY A 243 12.57 19.77 0.31
N ILE A 244 13.29 18.78 -0.22
CA ILE A 244 12.91 17.36 -0.13
C ILE A 244 13.17 16.86 1.29
N THR A 245 12.13 16.34 1.96
CA THR A 245 12.24 15.59 3.23
C THR A 245 12.27 14.10 2.93
N ALA A 246 13.34 13.41 3.32
CA ALA A 246 13.54 12.00 3.02
C ALA A 246 14.44 11.30 4.05
N HIS A 247 14.42 9.98 4.05
CA HIS A 247 15.36 9.15 4.79
C HIS A 247 16.62 8.89 3.97
N VAL A 248 17.79 9.03 4.57
CA VAL A 248 19.10 8.76 3.95
C VAL A 248 19.96 7.94 4.91
N ALA A 249 20.94 7.21 4.38
CA ALA A 249 21.87 6.46 5.22
C ALA A 249 22.66 7.42 6.13
N THR A 250 22.71 7.11 7.43
CA THR A 250 23.36 7.98 8.43
C THR A 250 24.85 8.16 8.13
N ALA A 251 25.52 7.12 7.63
CA ALA A 251 26.93 7.15 7.25
C ALA A 251 27.26 8.15 6.12
N ALA A 252 26.26 8.58 5.34
CA ALA A 252 26.46 9.55 4.28
C ALA A 252 26.33 11.01 4.75
N LEU A 253 26.07 11.26 6.04
CA LEU A 253 25.93 12.60 6.59
C LEU A 253 27.25 13.07 7.20
N LYS A 254 27.80 14.18 6.68
CA LYS A 254 28.94 14.88 7.26
C LYS A 254 28.47 16.17 7.94
N PRO A 255 28.69 16.34 9.26
CA PRO A 255 28.36 17.60 9.95
C PRO A 255 29.02 18.80 9.27
N ILE A 256 28.29 19.90 9.16
CA ILE A 256 28.87 21.21 8.83
C ILE A 256 29.40 21.76 10.16
N ALA A 257 30.70 22.01 10.25
CA ALA A 257 31.27 22.68 11.42
C ALA A 257 30.67 24.10 11.50
N GLU A 258 30.33 24.54 12.72
CA GLU A 258 29.97 25.93 13.00
C GLU A 258 31.15 26.87 12.76
#